data_AF-A0A968F8Q3-F1
#
_entry.id   AF-A0A968F8Q3-F1
#
_cell.length_a   1.000
_cell.length_b   1.000
_cell.length_c   1.000
_cell.angle_alpha   90.00
_cell.angle_beta   90.00
_cell.angle_gamma   90.00
#
_symmetry.space_group_name_H-M   'P 1'
#
loop_
_entity.id
_entity.type
_entity.pdbx_description
1 polymer ?
#
loop_
_entity_poly.entity_id
_entity_poly.type
_entity_poly.pdbx_seq_one_letter_code
_entity_poly.pdbx_strand_id
1 'polypeptide(L)'
;MTYKEALDFLYSLELFGIKLGLNNITRFLNRLGNPQKSFKGIHIAGTNGKGSVASMFEAVLHEAGYRVGKFTSPHLYDFRERFHIAGQKVEEDFVAGFIEEHQEYIRDSRTTFFETCTGLAFELFRRRNVEYAVVEVGLGGRLDATSLIEPELTVITKIAKDHTKTLGDSIAKIAFEKCGIIKEGVPLVTSVVDPDALQVIREVSESKNAPLYCLLPESMVEIMSLSIERMSFNFSENSIPPKNYVGNLVGTHQAENYGLVLLGLKVLAQKGLEISEKARQGGVANVFWPARLQF
;
A
#
# COMPACT_ATOMS: atom_id res chain seq x y z
N MET A 1 -22.79 -13.32 -14.62
CA MET A 1 -22.15 -12.70 -15.80
C MET A 1 -20.77 -13.33 -16.01
N THR A 2 -20.21 -13.30 -17.21
CA THR A 2 -18.85 -13.81 -17.47
C THR A 2 -17.79 -12.83 -16.99
N TYR A 3 -16.56 -13.32 -16.74
CA TYR A 3 -15.43 -12.46 -16.37
C TYR A 3 -15.12 -11.39 -17.42
N LYS A 4 -15.21 -11.75 -18.71
CA LYS A 4 -14.99 -10.81 -19.81
C LYS A 4 -16.00 -9.66 -19.79
N GLU A 5 -17.29 -9.96 -19.63
CA GLU A 5 -18.34 -8.94 -19.53
C GLU A 5 -18.13 -8.03 -18.30
N ALA A 6 -17.68 -8.60 -17.18
CA ALA A 6 -17.36 -7.83 -15.98
C ALA A 6 -16.18 -6.87 -16.22
N LEU A 7 -15.14 -7.30 -16.94
CA LEU A 7 -14.03 -6.44 -17.33
C LEU A 7 -14.48 -5.34 -18.30
N ASP A 8 -15.28 -5.66 -19.31
CA ASP A 8 -15.81 -4.68 -20.26
C ASP A 8 -16.64 -3.60 -19.52
N PHE A 9 -17.45 -4.00 -18.54
CA PHE A 9 -18.17 -3.06 -17.68
C PHE A 9 -17.20 -2.19 -16.86
N LEU A 10 -16.22 -2.80 -16.19
CA LEU A 10 -15.23 -2.08 -15.39
C LEU A 10 -14.50 -1.02 -16.23
N TYR A 11 -13.95 -1.40 -17.39
CA TYR A 11 -13.20 -0.46 -18.24
C TYR A 11 -14.08 0.64 -18.84
N SER A 12 -15.39 0.40 -19.03
CA SER A 12 -16.32 1.47 -19.42
C SER A 12 -16.40 2.61 -18.38
N LEU A 13 -16.06 2.34 -17.12
CA LEU A 13 -16.04 3.35 -16.05
C LEU A 13 -14.84 4.30 -16.14
N GLU A 14 -13.80 3.99 -16.93
CA GLU A 14 -12.66 4.89 -17.11
C GLU A 14 -13.07 6.21 -17.79
N LEU A 15 -14.19 6.21 -18.51
CA LEU A 15 -14.78 7.41 -19.12
C LEU A 15 -15.13 8.49 -18.09
N PHE A 16 -15.32 8.13 -16.82
CA PHE A 16 -15.58 9.10 -15.75
C PHE A 16 -14.32 9.85 -15.27
N GLY A 17 -13.13 9.43 -15.69
CA GLY A 17 -11.85 10.06 -15.37
C GLY A 17 -11.51 10.06 -13.87
N ILE A 18 -10.55 10.91 -13.51
CA ILE A 18 -10.15 11.11 -12.11
C ILE A 18 -11.13 12.06 -11.44
N LYS A 19 -11.95 11.53 -10.53
CA LYS A 19 -12.84 12.32 -9.68
C LYS A 19 -12.30 12.33 -8.25
N LEU A 20 -11.78 13.48 -7.82
CA LEU A 20 -11.36 13.66 -6.44
C LEU A 20 -12.58 13.82 -5.53
N GLY A 21 -12.51 13.21 -4.34
CA GLY A 21 -13.51 13.37 -3.28
C GLY A 21 -14.00 12.05 -2.72
N LEU A 22 -14.39 12.05 -1.45
CA LEU A 22 -14.75 10.83 -0.73
C LEU A 22 -16.25 10.50 -0.78
N ASN A 23 -17.10 11.37 -1.33
CA ASN A 23 -18.56 11.22 -1.24
C ASN A 23 -19.10 9.98 -1.97
N ASN A 24 -18.56 9.67 -3.14
CA ASN A 24 -19.01 8.54 -3.95
C ASN A 24 -18.58 7.22 -3.29
N ILE A 25 -17.28 7.06 -3.05
CA ILE A 25 -16.75 5.91 -2.33
C ILE A 25 -17.38 5.71 -0.94
N THR A 26 -17.63 6.76 -0.17
CA THR A 26 -18.29 6.64 1.15
C THR A 26 -19.67 6.02 1.02
N ARG A 27 -20.48 6.48 0.06
CA ARG A 27 -21.81 5.90 -0.21
C ARG A 27 -21.72 4.46 -0.69
N PHE A 28 -20.75 4.15 -1.55
CA PHE A 28 -20.54 2.79 -2.05
C PHE A 28 -20.13 1.83 -0.93
N LEU A 29 -19.14 2.18 -0.10
CA LEU A 29 -18.72 1.37 1.04
C LEU A 29 -19.85 1.19 2.07
N ASN A 30 -20.65 2.23 2.34
CA ASN A 30 -21.84 2.10 3.17
C ASN A 30 -22.84 1.09 2.60
N ARG A 31 -23.07 1.11 1.27
CA ARG A 31 -23.93 0.14 0.58
C ARG A 31 -23.42 -1.29 0.67
N LEU A 32 -22.10 -1.48 0.70
CA LEU A 32 -21.42 -2.77 0.89
C LEU A 32 -21.39 -3.22 2.38
N GLY A 33 -21.96 -2.45 3.30
CA GLY A 33 -21.96 -2.79 4.73
C GLY A 33 -20.65 -2.46 5.44
N ASN A 34 -19.88 -1.49 4.93
CA ASN A 34 -18.61 -1.01 5.49
C ASN A 34 -17.51 -2.09 5.61
N PRO A 35 -17.15 -2.78 4.51
CA PRO A 35 -16.17 -3.86 4.54
C PRO A 35 -14.76 -3.41 4.97
N GLN A 36 -14.44 -2.13 4.81
CA GLN A 36 -13.18 -1.53 5.25
C GLN A 36 -12.94 -1.61 6.77
N LYS A 37 -13.96 -1.95 7.56
CA LYS A 37 -13.88 -2.08 9.02
C LYS A 37 -13.56 -3.52 9.48
N SER A 38 -13.46 -4.48 8.56
CA SER A 38 -13.28 -5.89 8.93
C SER A 38 -11.83 -6.34 9.04
N PHE A 39 -10.87 -5.46 8.80
CA PHE A 39 -9.43 -5.78 8.76
C PHE A 39 -8.61 -4.62 9.34
N LYS A 40 -7.38 -4.90 9.75
CA LYS A 40 -6.38 -3.90 10.13
C LYS A 40 -5.65 -3.39 8.90
N GLY A 41 -5.58 -2.08 8.69
CA GLY A 41 -4.92 -1.50 7.52
C GLY A 41 -3.42 -1.25 7.70
N ILE A 42 -2.64 -1.45 6.64
CA ILE A 42 -1.34 -0.79 6.43
C ILE A 42 -1.50 0.08 5.19
N HIS A 43 -1.55 1.40 5.37
CA HIS A 43 -1.89 2.33 4.29
C HIS A 43 -0.63 2.97 3.71
N ILE A 44 -0.42 2.84 2.40
CA ILE A 44 0.84 3.21 1.75
C ILE A 44 0.58 4.29 0.69
N ALA A 45 1.14 5.48 0.93
CA ALA A 45 1.22 6.57 -0.03
C ALA A 45 2.67 6.83 -0.45
N GLY A 46 2.86 7.66 -1.48
CA GLY A 46 4.17 7.97 -2.02
C GLY A 46 4.14 8.21 -3.52
N THR A 47 5.26 8.69 -4.07
CA THR A 47 5.45 8.81 -5.52
C THR A 47 6.00 7.49 -6.05
N ASN A 48 7.13 7.01 -5.50
CA ASN A 48 7.81 5.80 -5.95
C ASN A 48 7.93 4.76 -4.82
N GLY A 49 7.89 3.48 -5.19
CA GLY A 49 8.12 2.37 -4.25
C GLY A 49 6.87 1.82 -3.55
N LYS A 50 5.69 2.46 -3.70
CA LYS A 50 4.42 2.03 -3.07
C LYS A 50 4.12 0.54 -3.26
N GLY A 51 3.95 0.07 -4.51
CA GLY A 51 3.68 -1.35 -4.79
C GLY A 51 4.80 -2.32 -4.36
N SER A 52 6.07 -1.89 -4.36
CA SER A 52 7.18 -2.70 -3.84
C SER A 52 7.08 -2.86 -2.32
N VAL A 53 6.90 -1.76 -1.60
CA VAL A 53 6.70 -1.74 -0.15
C VAL A 53 5.44 -2.53 0.23
N ALA A 54 4.35 -2.38 -0.53
CA ALA A 54 3.13 -3.14 -0.31
C ALA A 54 3.35 -4.65 -0.44
N SER A 55 4.07 -5.09 -1.47
CA SER A 55 4.38 -6.50 -1.68
C SER A 55 5.37 -7.06 -0.65
N MET A 56 6.29 -6.22 -0.15
CA MET A 56 7.21 -6.61 0.93
C MET A 56 6.48 -6.79 2.27
N PHE A 57 5.56 -5.88 2.63
CA PHE A 57 4.70 -6.07 3.80
C PHE A 57 3.84 -7.33 3.67
N GLU A 58 3.21 -7.53 2.51
CA GLU A 58 2.41 -8.72 2.24
C GLU A 58 3.23 -10.00 2.45
N ALA A 59 4.42 -10.09 1.85
CA ALA A 59 5.27 -11.27 1.93
C ALA A 59 5.69 -11.58 3.38
N VAL A 60 6.10 -10.57 4.16
CA VAL A 60 6.51 -10.80 5.55
C VAL A 60 5.35 -11.17 6.46
N LEU A 61 4.21 -10.49 6.33
CA LEU A 61 3.02 -10.81 7.12
C LEU A 61 2.45 -12.19 6.77
N HIS A 62 2.50 -12.56 5.49
CA HIS A 62 2.08 -13.88 5.04
C HIS A 62 3.00 -14.98 5.58
N GLU A 63 4.32 -14.79 5.50
CA GLU A 63 5.30 -15.74 6.08
C GLU A 63 5.16 -15.86 7.61
N ALA A 64 4.69 -14.80 8.28
CA ALA A 64 4.37 -14.83 9.71
C ALA A 64 3.06 -15.57 10.05
N GLY A 65 2.30 -16.03 9.04
CA GLY A 65 1.09 -16.84 9.21
C GLY A 65 -0.21 -16.04 9.29
N TYR A 66 -0.18 -14.72 9.07
CA TYR A 66 -1.40 -13.91 9.05
C TYR A 66 -2.17 -14.12 7.74
N ARG A 67 -3.50 -13.96 7.79
CA ARG A 67 -4.32 -13.81 6.58
C ARG A 67 -4.17 -12.38 6.06
N VAL A 68 -3.42 -12.23 4.96
CA VAL A 68 -3.07 -10.92 4.42
C VAL A 68 -3.78 -10.68 3.09
N GLY A 69 -4.36 -9.49 2.94
CA GLY A 69 -4.84 -8.98 1.66
C GLY A 69 -3.91 -7.88 1.16
N LYS A 70 -3.72 -7.76 -0.14
CA LYS A 70 -3.01 -6.63 -0.76
C LYS A 70 -3.83 -6.02 -1.88
N PHE A 71 -3.95 -4.69 -1.86
CA PHE A 71 -4.58 -3.91 -2.92
C PHE A 71 -3.56 -2.93 -3.51
N THR A 72 -3.22 -3.11 -4.80
CA THR A 72 -2.21 -2.31 -5.52
C THR A 72 -2.71 -1.79 -6.86
N SER A 73 -2.00 -0.78 -7.39
CA SER A 73 -2.31 -0.22 -8.71
C SER A 73 -1.10 0.42 -9.40
N PRO A 74 -1.06 0.48 -10.74
CA PRO A 74 -1.92 -0.25 -11.69
C PRO A 74 -1.58 -1.75 -11.73
N HIS A 75 -2.31 -2.52 -12.55
CA HIS A 75 -1.86 -3.86 -12.97
C HIS A 75 -0.95 -3.76 -14.20
N LEU A 76 -0.17 -4.81 -14.47
CA LEU A 76 0.70 -4.94 -15.64
C LEU A 76 -0.06 -5.52 -16.84
N TYR A 77 -0.67 -6.70 -16.69
CA TYR A 77 -1.35 -7.37 -17.79
C TYR A 77 -2.68 -8.02 -17.39
N ASP A 78 -2.83 -8.46 -16.14
CA ASP A 78 -4.05 -9.08 -15.63
C ASP A 78 -4.68 -8.18 -14.56
N PHE A 79 -5.94 -7.78 -14.75
CA PHE A 79 -6.69 -6.94 -13.82
C PHE A 79 -6.65 -7.45 -12.38
N ARG A 80 -6.60 -8.77 -12.18
CA ARG A 80 -6.60 -9.43 -10.86
C ARG A 80 -5.31 -9.20 -10.08
N GLU A 81 -4.23 -8.75 -10.71
CA GLU A 81 -2.98 -8.34 -10.03
C GLU A 81 -3.19 -7.19 -9.05
N ARG A 82 -4.31 -6.48 -9.16
CA ARG A 82 -4.68 -5.45 -8.19
C ARG A 82 -5.05 -6.05 -6.84
N PHE A 83 -5.57 -7.28 -6.79
CA PHE A 83 -6.18 -7.86 -5.59
C PHE A 83 -5.54 -9.20 -5.26
N HIS A 84 -4.78 -9.23 -4.17
CA HIS A 84 -4.13 -10.44 -3.71
C HIS A 84 -4.64 -10.87 -2.33
N ILE A 85 -4.68 -12.18 -2.12
CA ILE A 85 -4.81 -12.83 -0.82
C ILE A 85 -3.60 -13.74 -0.67
N ALA A 86 -2.78 -13.50 0.35
CA ALA A 86 -1.59 -14.31 0.61
C ALA A 86 -0.68 -14.49 -0.64
N GLY A 87 -0.43 -13.40 -1.38
CA GLY A 87 0.39 -13.42 -2.59
C GLY A 87 -0.30 -13.94 -3.84
N GLN A 88 -1.49 -14.54 -3.75
CA GLN A 88 -2.25 -15.05 -4.91
C GLN A 88 -3.29 -14.06 -5.39
N LYS A 89 -3.40 -13.89 -6.71
CA LYS A 89 -4.43 -13.06 -7.35
C LYS A 89 -5.82 -13.63 -7.08
N VAL A 90 -6.82 -12.76 -6.93
CA VAL A 90 -8.23 -13.13 -6.81
C VAL A 90 -8.72 -13.97 -7.99
N GLU A 91 -9.73 -14.81 -7.77
CA GLU A 91 -10.36 -15.63 -8.80
C GLU A 91 -11.26 -14.81 -9.74
N GLU A 92 -11.36 -15.23 -11.02
CA GLU A 92 -12.22 -14.55 -12.02
C GLU A 92 -13.69 -14.52 -11.60
N ASP A 93 -14.19 -15.63 -11.05
CA ASP A 93 -15.57 -15.77 -10.58
C ASP A 93 -15.91 -14.78 -9.46
N PHE A 94 -14.93 -14.45 -8.62
CA PHE A 94 -15.14 -13.45 -7.57
C PHE A 94 -15.35 -12.06 -8.19
N VAL A 95 -14.51 -11.69 -9.16
CA VAL A 95 -14.63 -10.41 -9.87
C VAL A 95 -15.96 -10.35 -10.62
N ALA A 96 -16.29 -11.39 -11.38
CA ALA A 96 -17.53 -11.45 -12.15
C ALA A 96 -18.77 -11.38 -11.24
N GLY A 97 -18.77 -12.14 -10.14
CA GLY A 97 -19.86 -12.14 -9.16
C GLY A 97 -20.03 -10.78 -8.47
N PHE A 98 -18.93 -10.12 -8.09
CA PHE A 98 -18.99 -8.79 -7.48
C PHE A 98 -19.59 -7.75 -8.42
N ILE A 99 -19.18 -7.76 -9.70
CA ILE A 99 -19.73 -6.83 -10.70
C ILE A 99 -21.18 -7.15 -11.00
N GLU A 100 -21.56 -8.42 -11.10
CA GLU A 100 -22.95 -8.82 -11.31
C GLU A 100 -23.86 -8.32 -10.18
N GLU A 101 -23.39 -8.43 -8.95
CA GLU A 101 -24.14 -8.02 -7.74
C GLU A 101 -24.31 -6.49 -7.63
N HIS A 102 -23.39 -5.69 -8.19
CA HIS A 102 -23.30 -4.26 -7.89
C HIS A 102 -23.33 -3.33 -9.11
N GLN A 103 -23.30 -3.83 -10.35
CA GLN A 103 -23.21 -3.04 -11.58
C GLN A 103 -24.30 -1.97 -11.73
N GLU A 104 -25.54 -2.24 -11.32
CA GLU A 104 -26.66 -1.28 -11.39
C GLU A 104 -26.37 -0.07 -10.49
N TYR A 105 -26.04 -0.32 -9.22
CA TYR A 105 -25.70 0.75 -8.29
C TYR A 105 -24.45 1.52 -8.74
N ILE A 106 -23.41 0.83 -9.23
CA ILE A 106 -22.18 1.46 -9.71
C ILE A 106 -22.48 2.46 -10.83
N ARG A 107 -23.33 2.06 -11.79
CA ARG A 107 -23.77 2.90 -12.91
C ARG A 107 -24.58 4.10 -12.43
N ASP A 108 -25.59 3.88 -11.59
CA ASP A 108 -26.50 4.93 -11.13
C ASP A 108 -25.82 5.96 -10.24
N SER A 109 -24.93 5.49 -9.36
CA SER A 109 -24.16 6.35 -8.45
C SER A 109 -22.98 7.05 -9.14
N ARG A 110 -22.67 6.68 -10.39
CA ARG A 110 -21.48 7.12 -11.14
C ARG A 110 -20.21 6.89 -10.32
N THR A 111 -20.07 5.68 -9.78
CA THR A 111 -18.86 5.25 -9.08
C THR A 111 -17.75 5.07 -10.13
N THR A 112 -16.58 5.66 -9.88
CA THR A 112 -15.45 5.60 -10.83
C THR A 112 -14.82 4.20 -10.86
N PHE A 113 -14.01 3.92 -11.89
CA PHE A 113 -13.26 2.67 -11.97
C PHE A 113 -12.47 2.35 -10.69
N PHE A 114 -11.74 3.34 -10.17
CA PHE A 114 -10.88 3.13 -8.99
C PHE A 114 -11.69 2.96 -7.70
N GLU A 115 -12.80 3.69 -7.55
CA GLU A 115 -13.73 3.50 -6.42
C GLU A 115 -14.37 2.10 -6.46
N THR A 116 -14.75 1.62 -7.65
CA THR A 116 -15.27 0.25 -7.84
C THR A 116 -14.22 -0.79 -7.47
N CYS A 117 -12.97 -0.63 -7.93
CA CYS A 117 -11.85 -1.50 -7.55
C CYS A 117 -11.64 -1.49 -6.03
N THR A 118 -11.72 -0.33 -5.40
CA THR A 118 -11.54 -0.20 -3.95
C THR A 118 -12.64 -0.96 -3.18
N GLY A 119 -13.90 -0.81 -3.59
CA GLY A 119 -15.01 -1.57 -3.01
C GLY A 119 -14.85 -3.08 -3.20
N LEU A 120 -14.43 -3.52 -4.39
CA LEU A 120 -14.14 -4.93 -4.69
C LEU A 120 -13.04 -5.47 -3.78
N ALA A 121 -11.93 -4.75 -3.64
CA ALA A 121 -10.80 -5.13 -2.78
C ALA A 121 -11.25 -5.32 -1.32
N PHE A 122 -11.99 -4.36 -0.78
CA PHE A 122 -12.40 -4.42 0.62
C PHE A 122 -13.44 -5.52 0.86
N GLU A 123 -14.37 -5.72 -0.06
CA GLU A 123 -15.32 -6.82 0.02
C GLU A 123 -14.63 -8.20 -0.09
N LEU A 124 -13.60 -8.32 -0.94
CA LEU A 124 -12.75 -9.50 -1.01
C LEU A 124 -12.07 -9.75 0.34
N PHE A 125 -11.45 -8.73 0.94
CA PHE A 125 -10.77 -8.86 2.23
C PHE A 125 -11.72 -9.28 3.33
N ARG A 126 -12.93 -8.70 3.36
CA ARG A 126 -13.99 -9.09 4.30
C ARG A 126 -14.41 -10.55 4.09
N ARG A 127 -14.74 -10.96 2.86
CA ARG A 127 -15.19 -12.33 2.55
C ARG A 127 -14.11 -13.38 2.82
N ARG A 128 -12.83 -13.00 2.77
CA ARG A 128 -11.68 -13.89 3.04
C ARG A 128 -11.16 -13.79 4.48
N ASN A 129 -11.83 -13.05 5.36
CA ASN A 129 -11.44 -12.85 6.77
C ASN A 129 -9.99 -12.39 6.92
N VAL A 130 -9.56 -11.45 6.07
CA VAL A 130 -8.22 -10.85 6.12
C VAL A 130 -8.02 -10.17 7.47
N GLU A 131 -6.87 -10.44 8.09
CA GLU A 131 -6.47 -9.84 9.35
C GLU A 131 -5.75 -8.51 9.11
N TYR A 132 -4.81 -8.50 8.15
CA TYR A 132 -4.07 -7.30 7.73
C TYR A 132 -4.26 -7.06 6.24
N ALA A 133 -4.74 -5.87 5.87
CA ALA A 133 -4.81 -5.43 4.49
C ALA A 133 -3.73 -4.39 4.21
N VAL A 134 -2.86 -4.68 3.25
CA VAL A 134 -1.85 -3.76 2.75
C VAL A 134 -2.42 -3.00 1.56
N VAL A 135 -2.68 -1.72 1.73
CA VAL A 135 -3.45 -0.92 0.79
C VAL A 135 -2.58 0.19 0.22
N GLU A 136 -2.34 0.16 -1.09
CA GLU A 136 -1.67 1.23 -1.82
C GLU A 136 -2.68 2.29 -2.25
N VAL A 137 -2.34 3.55 -2.00
CA VAL A 137 -3.07 4.71 -2.53
C VAL A 137 -2.93 4.78 -4.06
N GLY A 138 -4.05 5.01 -4.76
CA GLY A 138 -4.06 5.23 -6.20
C GLY A 138 -3.40 6.55 -6.57
N LEU A 139 -3.93 7.67 -6.05
CA LEU A 139 -3.40 9.00 -6.32
C LEU A 139 -3.48 9.93 -5.10
N GLY A 140 -2.37 10.62 -4.81
CA GLY A 140 -2.31 11.56 -3.71
C GLY A 140 -2.36 10.85 -2.36
N GLY A 141 -3.52 10.93 -1.70
CA GLY A 141 -3.79 10.35 -0.38
C GLY A 141 -5.10 10.87 0.17
N ARG A 142 -5.16 12.17 0.50
CA ARG A 142 -6.28 12.82 1.22
C ARG A 142 -7.68 12.54 0.66
N LEU A 143 -7.81 12.53 -0.67
CA LEU A 143 -9.09 12.34 -1.36
C LEU A 143 -9.13 11.04 -2.17
N ASP A 144 -8.22 10.11 -1.88
CA ASP A 144 -8.15 8.81 -2.52
C ASP A 144 -9.23 7.88 -1.97
N ALA A 145 -9.77 7.00 -2.83
CA ALA A 145 -10.83 6.06 -2.45
C ALA A 145 -10.42 5.14 -1.29
N THR A 146 -9.12 4.86 -1.14
CA THR A 146 -8.59 3.98 -0.10
C THR A 146 -8.55 4.63 1.29
N SER A 147 -8.71 5.96 1.40
CA SER A 147 -8.47 6.70 2.66
C SER A 147 -9.52 6.52 3.75
N LEU A 148 -10.57 5.76 3.48
CA LEU A 148 -11.60 5.41 4.45
C LEU A 148 -11.24 4.20 5.33
N ILE A 149 -10.10 3.55 5.11
CA ILE A 149 -9.62 2.49 6.01
C ILE A 149 -9.16 3.04 7.37
N GLU A 150 -9.13 2.17 8.37
CA GLU A 150 -8.61 2.40 9.71
C GLU A 150 -7.26 1.67 9.86
N PRO A 151 -6.13 2.33 9.52
CA PRO A 151 -4.84 1.68 9.52
C PRO A 151 -4.23 1.58 10.92
N GLU A 152 -3.48 0.51 11.16
CA GLU A 152 -2.58 0.37 12.31
C GLU A 152 -1.22 1.05 12.09
N LEU A 153 -0.87 1.25 10.81
CA LEU A 153 0.35 1.89 10.33
C LEU A 153 0.07 2.65 9.03
N THR A 154 0.58 3.88 8.95
CA THR A 154 0.67 4.61 7.69
C THR A 154 2.12 4.65 7.22
N VAL A 155 2.31 4.61 5.90
CA VAL A 155 3.63 4.60 5.28
C VAL A 155 3.65 5.60 4.14
N ILE A 156 4.60 6.53 4.19
CA ILE A 156 4.86 7.46 3.09
C ILE A 156 6.24 7.13 2.52
N THR A 157 6.26 6.51 1.34
CA THR A 157 7.52 6.22 0.63
C THR A 157 8.10 7.52 0.04
N LYS A 158 9.06 7.43 -0.90
CA LYS A 158 9.67 8.61 -1.53
C LYS A 158 8.62 9.55 -2.13
N ILE A 159 8.80 10.84 -1.90
CA ILE A 159 8.04 11.92 -2.53
C ILE A 159 8.92 12.55 -3.61
N ALA A 160 8.35 12.71 -4.80
CA ALA A 160 8.94 13.44 -5.91
C ALA A 160 7.83 14.16 -6.69
N LYS A 161 8.21 15.12 -7.53
CA LYS A 161 7.27 15.82 -8.42
C LYS A 161 6.58 14.81 -9.33
N ASP A 162 5.28 14.69 -9.17
CA ASP A 162 4.43 13.76 -9.93
C ASP A 162 3.00 14.28 -9.92
N HIS A 163 2.26 14.04 -11.01
CA HIS A 163 0.88 14.48 -11.20
C HIS A 163 0.64 15.96 -10.81
N THR A 164 1.54 16.87 -11.20
CA THR A 164 1.55 18.26 -10.71
C THR A 164 0.28 19.06 -11.04
N LYS A 165 -0.42 18.69 -12.12
CA LYS A 165 -1.73 19.26 -12.48
C LYS A 165 -2.83 18.94 -11.45
N THR A 166 -2.71 17.83 -10.73
CA THR A 166 -3.71 17.33 -9.78
C THR A 166 -3.29 17.51 -8.33
N LEU A 167 -2.01 17.28 -8.02
CA LEU A 167 -1.48 17.28 -6.65
C LEU A 167 -0.77 18.59 -6.26
N GLY A 168 -0.56 19.49 -7.22
CA GLY A 168 0.13 20.76 -7.03
C GLY A 168 1.53 20.80 -7.65
N ASP A 169 2.05 22.01 -7.76
CA ASP A 169 3.28 22.37 -8.49
C ASP A 169 4.56 22.33 -7.64
N SER A 170 4.44 22.09 -6.33
CA SER A 170 5.56 22.04 -5.38
C SER A 170 5.60 20.72 -4.61
N ILE A 171 6.79 20.37 -4.13
CA ILE A 171 7.01 19.18 -3.30
C ILE A 171 6.17 19.25 -2.01
N ALA A 172 6.10 20.41 -1.36
CA ALA A 172 5.27 20.63 -0.17
C ALA A 172 3.78 20.34 -0.43
N LYS A 173 3.20 20.84 -1.55
CA LYS A 173 1.80 20.55 -1.91
C LYS A 173 1.55 19.06 -2.16
N ILE A 174 2.46 18.41 -2.89
CA ILE A 174 2.39 16.97 -3.15
C ILE A 174 2.50 16.17 -1.85
N ALA A 175 3.39 16.59 -0.94
CA ALA A 175 3.54 15.98 0.37
C ALA A 175 2.27 16.14 1.20
N PHE A 176 1.65 17.32 1.19
CA PHE A 176 0.40 17.58 1.91
C PHE A 176 -0.73 16.65 1.44
N GLU A 177 -0.90 16.46 0.13
CA GLU A 177 -1.88 15.51 -0.41
C GLU A 177 -1.62 14.07 0.06
N LYS A 178 -0.35 13.63 0.07
CA LYS A 178 0.05 12.29 0.53
C LYS A 178 -0.13 12.12 2.04
N CYS A 179 0.12 13.16 2.82
CA CYS A 179 -0.10 13.18 4.27
C CYS A 179 -1.58 13.00 4.66
N GLY A 180 -2.51 13.11 3.72
CA GLY A 180 -3.92 12.85 3.98
C GLY A 180 -4.26 11.42 4.40
N ILE A 181 -3.33 10.47 4.29
CA ILE A 181 -3.49 9.12 4.85
C ILE A 181 -3.21 9.05 6.36
N ILE A 182 -2.51 10.05 6.92
CA ILE A 182 -2.12 10.09 8.34
C ILE A 182 -3.39 10.21 9.20
N LYS A 183 -3.55 9.29 10.15
CA LYS A 183 -4.70 9.23 11.06
C LYS A 183 -4.29 9.55 12.49
N GLU A 184 -5.26 10.02 13.28
CA GLU A 184 -5.06 10.41 14.67
C GLU A 184 -4.43 9.26 15.49
N GLY A 185 -3.31 9.52 16.16
CA GLY A 185 -2.61 8.53 17.00
C GLY A 185 -2.02 7.33 16.25
N VAL A 186 -2.20 7.23 14.93
CA VAL A 186 -1.68 6.11 14.13
C VAL A 186 -0.24 6.43 13.73
N PRO A 187 0.73 5.53 13.98
CA PRO A 187 2.10 5.79 13.63
C PRO A 187 2.30 5.92 12.11
N LEU A 188 3.24 6.78 11.75
CA LEU A 188 3.71 7.01 10.39
C LEU A 188 5.17 6.57 10.27
N VAL A 189 5.49 5.81 9.24
CA VAL A 189 6.87 5.56 8.82
C VAL A 189 7.14 6.17 7.45
N THR A 190 8.28 6.82 7.29
CA THR A 190 8.66 7.44 6.02
C THR A 190 10.13 7.31 5.69
N SER A 191 10.46 7.26 4.40
CA SER A 191 11.82 7.39 3.86
C SER A 191 12.05 8.72 3.14
N VAL A 192 11.19 9.71 3.36
CA VAL A 192 11.31 11.04 2.76
C VAL A 192 12.45 11.81 3.43
N VAL A 193 13.38 12.29 2.61
CA VAL A 193 14.54 13.08 3.05
C VAL A 193 14.52 14.52 2.55
N ASP A 194 13.64 14.84 1.60
CA ASP A 194 13.46 16.20 1.10
C ASP A 194 12.97 17.12 2.24
N PRO A 195 13.68 18.22 2.55
CA PRO A 195 13.34 19.05 3.70
C PRO A 195 11.93 19.65 3.66
N ASP A 196 11.48 20.10 2.48
CA ASP A 196 10.16 20.72 2.33
C ASP A 196 9.04 19.69 2.54
N ALA A 197 9.18 18.50 1.96
CA ALA A 197 8.23 17.42 2.18
C ALA A 197 8.25 16.92 3.64
N LEU A 198 9.43 16.78 4.23
CA LEU A 198 9.59 16.28 5.58
C LEU A 198 9.04 17.26 6.62
N GLN A 199 9.17 18.58 6.38
CA GLN A 199 8.54 19.59 7.22
C GLN A 199 7.02 19.43 7.23
N VAL A 200 6.40 19.30 6.05
CA VAL A 200 4.94 19.08 5.95
C VAL A 200 4.52 17.79 6.67
N ILE A 201 5.29 16.70 6.49
CA ILE A 201 5.03 15.43 7.18
C ILE A 201 5.06 15.62 8.70
N ARG A 202 6.07 16.32 9.24
CA ARG A 202 6.19 16.59 10.68
C ARG A 202 5.00 17.39 11.20
N GLU A 203 4.66 18.48 10.54
CA GLU A 203 3.54 19.34 10.93
C GLU A 203 2.21 18.57 10.95
N VAL A 204 1.94 17.76 9.91
CA VAL A 204 0.71 16.94 9.87
C VAL A 204 0.74 15.84 10.94
N SER A 205 1.88 15.14 11.10
CA SER A 205 2.04 14.11 12.14
C SER A 205 1.81 14.67 13.54
N GLU A 206 2.40 15.82 13.87
CA GLU A 206 2.20 16.52 15.13
C GLU A 206 0.74 16.92 15.33
N SER A 207 0.10 17.50 14.31
CA SER A 207 -1.33 17.88 14.39
C SER A 207 -2.28 16.70 14.61
N LYS A 208 -1.84 15.48 14.27
CA LYS A 208 -2.59 14.23 14.42
C LYS A 208 -2.12 13.39 15.59
N ASN A 209 -1.20 13.89 16.41
CA ASN A 209 -0.54 13.13 17.47
C ASN A 209 -0.02 11.76 16.96
N ALA A 210 0.39 11.70 15.70
CA ALA A 210 0.82 10.49 15.00
C ALA A 210 2.34 10.31 15.17
N PRO A 211 2.80 9.26 15.88
CA PRO A 211 4.23 9.03 16.06
C PRO A 211 4.95 8.89 14.72
N LEU A 212 5.95 9.74 14.47
CA LEU A 212 6.71 9.78 13.22
C LEU A 212 8.03 9.03 13.36
N TYR A 213 8.24 8.04 12.48
CA TYR A 213 9.50 7.30 12.37
C TYR A 213 10.11 7.51 10.99
N CYS A 214 11.28 8.12 10.95
CA CYS A 214 12.01 8.36 9.70
C CYS A 214 13.07 7.27 9.51
N LEU A 215 13.00 6.58 8.37
CA LEU A 215 14.13 5.82 7.86
C LEU A 215 15.16 6.81 7.33
N LEU A 216 16.40 6.73 7.83
CA LEU A 216 17.55 7.47 7.32
C LEU A 216 18.46 6.48 6.57
N PRO A 217 18.27 6.29 5.25
CA PRO A 217 18.90 5.19 4.51
C PRO A 217 20.42 5.11 4.69
N GLU A 218 21.10 6.26 4.63
CA GLU A 218 22.56 6.36 4.74
C GLU A 218 23.13 5.81 6.05
N SER A 219 22.32 5.76 7.10
CA SER A 219 22.72 5.27 8.43
C SER A 219 22.08 3.94 8.83
N MET A 220 20.99 3.56 8.18
CA MET A 220 20.17 2.40 8.57
C MET A 220 20.24 1.25 7.58
N VAL A 221 20.69 1.48 6.34
CA VAL A 221 20.73 0.47 5.28
C VAL A 221 22.09 0.49 4.60
N GLU A 222 22.82 -0.63 4.71
CA GLU A 222 24.13 -0.81 4.08
C GLU A 222 24.05 -1.99 3.10
N ILE A 223 24.30 -1.76 1.82
CA ILE A 223 24.30 -2.82 0.81
C ILE A 223 25.63 -3.56 0.87
N MET A 224 25.58 -4.86 1.16
CA MET A 224 26.75 -5.74 1.27
C MET A 224 27.11 -6.36 -0.08
N SER A 225 26.09 -6.75 -0.84
CA SER A 225 26.27 -7.30 -2.19
C SER A 225 25.01 -7.09 -3.04
N LEU A 226 25.22 -6.94 -4.35
CA LEU A 226 24.15 -6.75 -5.32
C LEU A 226 24.46 -7.58 -6.57
N SER A 227 23.57 -8.51 -6.90
CA SER A 227 23.55 -9.21 -8.17
C SER A 227 22.22 -8.96 -8.89
N ILE A 228 22.07 -9.52 -10.09
CA ILE A 228 20.80 -9.48 -10.84
C ILE A 228 19.71 -10.36 -10.20
N GLU A 229 20.09 -11.34 -9.38
CA GLU A 229 19.16 -12.29 -8.76
C GLU A 229 18.82 -11.91 -7.32
N ARG A 230 19.81 -11.43 -6.55
CA ARG A 230 19.69 -11.22 -5.10
C ARG A 230 20.47 -10.00 -4.65
N MET A 231 20.01 -9.41 -3.55
CA MET A 231 20.70 -8.31 -2.88
C MET A 231 20.84 -8.61 -1.39
N SER A 232 22.05 -8.58 -0.87
CA SER A 232 22.31 -8.65 0.57
C SER A 232 22.50 -7.24 1.13
N PHE A 233 21.82 -6.92 2.21
CA PHE A 233 21.93 -5.65 2.89
C PHE A 233 21.83 -5.82 4.41
N ASN A 234 22.53 -4.97 5.15
CA ASN A 234 22.37 -4.85 6.58
C ASN A 234 21.31 -3.80 6.88
N PHE A 235 20.40 -4.13 7.79
CA PHE A 235 19.50 -3.18 8.42
C PHE A 235 19.98 -2.92 9.84
N SER A 236 20.28 -1.65 10.12
CA SER A 236 20.78 -1.19 11.40
C SER A 236 19.68 -0.49 12.19
N GLU A 237 19.62 -0.81 13.47
CA GLU A 237 18.76 -0.14 14.43
C GLU A 237 19.62 0.46 15.54
N ASN A 238 19.21 1.60 16.07
CA ASN A 238 19.89 2.18 17.23
C ASN A 238 19.98 1.14 18.34
N SER A 239 21.19 0.94 18.86
CA SER A 239 21.49 0.06 19.99
C SER A 239 21.35 -1.46 19.75
N ILE A 240 21.20 -1.92 18.51
CA ILE A 240 21.18 -3.36 18.16
C ILE A 240 22.22 -3.61 17.05
N PRO A 241 22.99 -4.72 17.11
CA PRO A 241 23.88 -5.09 16.01
C PRO A 241 23.12 -5.18 14.67
N PRO A 242 23.71 -4.69 13.57
CA PRO A 242 23.08 -4.76 12.25
C PRO A 242 22.72 -6.20 11.90
N LYS A 243 21.51 -6.39 11.37
CA LYS A 243 21.04 -7.70 10.89
C LYS A 243 21.14 -7.76 9.38
N ASN A 244 21.69 -8.84 8.88
CA ASN A 244 21.77 -9.09 7.45
C ASN A 244 20.46 -9.68 6.92
N TYR A 245 20.01 -9.16 5.78
CA TYR A 245 18.86 -9.63 5.03
C TYR A 245 19.27 -9.89 3.57
N VAL A 246 18.60 -10.85 2.93
CA VAL A 246 18.79 -11.16 1.51
C VAL A 246 17.44 -10.94 0.83
N GLY A 247 17.35 -9.87 0.04
CA GLY A 247 16.16 -9.51 -0.73
C GLY A 247 16.17 -10.11 -2.13
N ASN A 248 14.98 -10.42 -2.64
CA ASN A 248 14.75 -10.85 -4.02
C ASN A 248 14.46 -9.69 -4.99
N LEU A 249 13.96 -8.55 -4.47
CA LEU A 249 13.83 -7.34 -5.27
C LEU A 249 15.15 -6.57 -5.22
N VAL A 250 15.87 -6.55 -6.34
CA VAL A 250 17.23 -6.00 -6.42
C VAL A 250 17.23 -4.50 -6.76
N GLY A 251 18.28 -3.80 -6.32
CA GLY A 251 18.53 -2.39 -6.62
C GLY A 251 18.61 -1.52 -5.37
N THR A 252 19.39 -0.44 -5.44
CA THR A 252 19.65 0.46 -4.30
C THR A 252 18.35 1.01 -3.68
N HIS A 253 17.42 1.45 -4.52
CA HIS A 253 16.11 1.92 -4.09
C HIS A 253 15.24 0.83 -3.44
N GLN A 254 15.46 -0.45 -3.77
CA GLN A 254 14.78 -1.56 -3.10
C GLN A 254 15.36 -1.81 -1.71
N ALA A 255 16.67 -1.62 -1.49
CA ALA A 255 17.25 -1.71 -0.15
C ALA A 255 16.60 -0.70 0.79
N GLU A 256 16.34 0.52 0.31
CA GLU A 256 15.60 1.54 1.05
C GLU A 256 14.15 1.12 1.32
N ASN A 257 13.45 0.55 0.32
CA ASN A 257 12.09 0.05 0.50
C ASN A 257 12.05 -1.08 1.55
N TYR A 258 13.02 -1.99 1.54
CA TYR A 258 13.15 -3.02 2.57
C TYR A 258 13.40 -2.41 3.95
N GLY A 259 14.32 -1.45 4.06
CA GLY A 259 14.56 -0.74 5.32
C GLY A 259 13.28 -0.07 5.85
N LEU A 260 12.48 0.52 4.96
CA LEU A 260 11.21 1.17 5.32
C LEU A 260 10.20 0.15 5.88
N VAL A 261 10.10 -1.02 5.24
CA VAL A 261 9.25 -2.13 5.69
C VAL A 261 9.72 -2.65 7.03
N LEU A 262 11.02 -2.92 7.20
CA LEU A 262 11.60 -3.42 8.46
C LEU A 262 11.34 -2.43 9.61
N LEU A 263 11.50 -1.13 9.38
CA LEU A 263 11.14 -0.09 10.35
C LEU A 263 9.64 -0.10 10.68
N GLY A 264 8.77 -0.23 9.67
CA GLY A 264 7.33 -0.35 9.87
C GLY A 264 6.92 -1.59 10.67
N LEU A 265 7.53 -2.73 10.41
CA LEU A 265 7.30 -3.98 11.16
C LEU A 265 7.73 -3.84 12.62
N LYS A 266 8.83 -3.14 12.89
CA LYS A 266 9.26 -2.82 14.26
C LYS A 266 8.22 -1.96 14.99
N VAL A 267 7.71 -0.92 14.33
CA VAL A 267 6.68 -0.04 14.90
C VAL A 267 5.39 -0.84 15.18
N LEU A 268 4.98 -1.71 14.27
CA LEU A 268 3.84 -2.60 14.49
C LEU A 268 4.08 -3.62 15.62
N ALA A 269 5.32 -4.10 15.78
CA ALA A 269 5.67 -5.01 16.88
C ALA A 269 5.50 -4.35 18.26
N GLN A 270 5.78 -3.05 18.38
CA GLN A 270 5.49 -2.28 19.61
C GLN A 270 3.99 -2.21 19.92
N LYS A 271 3.14 -2.40 18.91
CA LYS A 271 1.68 -2.48 19.04
C LYS A 271 1.15 -3.91 19.14
N GLY A 272 2.03 -4.90 19.35
CA GLY A 272 1.67 -6.30 19.56
C GLY A 272 1.60 -7.16 18.30
N LEU A 273 2.13 -6.69 17.15
CA LEU A 273 2.34 -7.57 15.99
C LEU A 273 3.48 -8.55 16.28
N GLU A 274 3.21 -9.84 16.16
CA GLU A 274 4.20 -10.88 16.43
C GLU A 274 4.77 -11.43 15.12
N ILE A 275 6.05 -11.16 14.86
CA ILE A 275 6.76 -11.69 13.70
C ILE A 275 8.08 -12.27 14.17
N SER A 276 8.25 -13.58 13.99
CA SER A 276 9.52 -14.25 14.26
C SER A 276 10.63 -13.74 13.32
N GLU A 277 11.89 -13.81 13.76
CA GLU A 277 13.01 -13.45 12.89
C GLU A 277 13.02 -14.30 11.60
N LYS A 278 12.69 -15.59 11.72
CA LYS A 278 12.58 -16.50 10.58
C LYS A 278 11.54 -16.02 9.57
N ALA A 279 10.36 -15.60 10.03
CA ALA A 279 9.32 -15.09 9.14
C ALA A 279 9.73 -13.76 8.47
N ARG A 280 10.42 -12.88 9.21
CA ARG A 280 10.94 -11.63 8.65
C ARG A 280 11.98 -11.89 7.54
N GLN A 281 12.94 -12.78 7.80
CA GLN A 281 13.94 -13.17 6.80
C GLN A 281 13.29 -13.86 5.60
N GLY A 282 12.38 -14.81 5.83
CA GLY A 282 11.67 -15.53 4.78
C GLY A 282 10.87 -14.60 3.87
N GLY A 283 10.06 -13.70 4.44
CA GLY A 283 9.28 -12.74 3.65
C GLY A 283 10.13 -11.78 2.83
N VAL A 284 11.24 -11.28 3.40
CA VAL A 284 12.20 -10.44 2.66
C VAL A 284 12.85 -11.22 1.50
N ALA A 285 13.18 -12.49 1.72
CA ALA A 285 13.81 -13.35 0.73
C ALA A 285 12.83 -13.87 -0.35
N ASN A 286 11.54 -13.94 -0.05
CA ASN A 286 10.55 -14.57 -0.94
C ASN A 286 9.58 -13.58 -1.59
N VAL A 287 9.69 -12.27 -1.28
CA VAL A 287 8.86 -11.26 -1.94
C VAL A 287 9.01 -11.35 -3.45
N PHE A 288 7.87 -11.28 -4.13
CA PHE A 288 7.77 -11.27 -5.57
C PHE A 288 6.91 -10.10 -6.02
N TRP A 289 7.45 -9.28 -6.93
CA TRP A 289 6.72 -8.17 -7.54
C TRP A 289 7.22 -7.98 -8.98
N PRO A 290 6.45 -8.41 -9.99
CA PRO A 290 6.92 -8.48 -11.37
C PRO A 290 7.26 -7.10 -11.96
N ALA A 291 8.10 -7.10 -13.01
CA ALA A 291 8.55 -5.90 -13.71
C ALA A 291 9.22 -4.83 -12.81
N ARG A 292 10.00 -5.27 -11.81
CA ARG A 292 10.89 -4.42 -10.99
C ARG A 292 12.33 -4.91 -11.09
N LEU A 293 13.01 -4.52 -12.18
CA LEU A 293 14.34 -5.05 -12.52
C LEU A 293 14.34 -6.59 -12.55
N GLN A 294 13.27 -7.15 -13.10
CA GLN A 294 13.11 -8.58 -13.30
C GLN A 294 13.82 -8.98 -14.60
N PHE A 295 14.65 -10.01 -14.53
CA PHE A 295 15.38 -10.58 -15.65
C PHE A 295 14.87 -11.99 -15.98
#